data_AF-A0A4V0XFJ5-F1
#
_entry.id   AF-A0A4V0XFJ5-F1
#
_cell.length_a   1.000
_cell.length_b   1.000
_cell.length_c   1.000
_cell.angle_alpha   90.00
_cell.angle_beta   90.00
_cell.angle_gamma   90.00
#
_symmetry.space_group_name_H-M   'P 1'
#
loop_
_entity.id
_entity.type
_entity.pdbx_description
1 polymer ?
#
loop_
_entity_poly.entity_id
_entity_poly.type
_entity_poly.pdbx_seq_one_letter_code
_entity_poly.pdbx_strand_id
1 'polypeptide(L)'
;MPEPRWEILLEEGWPTDVSTPYALALEVDPRARTARLAPRVVGADSLEVRSGAVSRSFFTCGPANLRPAGLWLDSAEGRALLDEVGAGFRCEVLWSGDPVVSWSEAAWEAGHTIYERVASLLEPIG
;
A
#
# COMPACT_ATOMS: atom_id res chain seq x y z
N MET A 1 20.17 17.09 7.35
CA MET A 1 18.90 16.98 6.60
C MET A 1 18.03 16.03 7.39
N PRO A 2 16.74 16.33 7.64
CA PRO A 2 15.85 15.36 8.28
C PRO A 2 15.82 14.09 7.42
N GLU A 3 15.87 12.92 8.05
CA GLU A 3 15.71 11.66 7.34
C GLU A 3 14.37 11.64 6.60
N PRO A 4 14.33 11.12 5.37
CA PRO A 4 13.10 11.12 4.58
C PRO A 4 12.05 10.25 5.29
N ARG A 5 11.02 10.89 5.86
CA ARG A 5 9.98 10.23 6.67
C ARG A 5 8.89 9.67 5.77
N TRP A 6 8.36 8.49 6.10
CA TRP A 6 7.17 7.95 5.43
C TRP A 6 5.95 8.85 5.61
N GLU A 7 5.28 9.16 4.52
CA GLU A 7 3.98 9.84 4.49
C GLU A 7 2.84 8.80 4.46
N ILE A 8 1.88 8.96 5.37
CA ILE A 8 0.70 8.08 5.46
C ILE A 8 -0.51 8.83 4.92
N LEU A 9 -1.12 8.31 3.86
CA LEU A 9 -2.23 8.94 3.13
C LEU A 9 -3.50 8.11 3.30
N LEU A 10 -4.57 8.72 3.80
CA LEU A 10 -5.88 8.09 3.94
C LEU A 10 -6.88 8.79 3.03
N GLU A 11 -7.45 8.08 2.06
CA GLU A 11 -8.49 8.58 1.17
C GLU A 11 -9.83 7.94 1.57
N GLU A 12 -10.62 8.64 2.38
CA GLU A 12 -11.92 8.15 2.88
C GLU A 12 -13.07 8.34 1.87
N GLY A 13 -12.83 9.04 0.75
CA GLY A 13 -13.84 9.30 -0.27
C GLY A 13 -14.13 8.06 -1.12
N TRP A 14 -15.21 7.35 -0.81
CA TRP A 14 -15.68 6.24 -1.63
C TRP A 14 -16.48 6.75 -2.84
N PRO A 15 -16.15 6.28 -4.05
CA PRO A 15 -16.94 6.56 -5.24
C PRO A 15 -18.38 6.08 -5.05
N THR A 16 -19.34 6.94 -5.40
CA THR A 16 -20.77 6.64 -5.31
C THR A 16 -21.34 6.01 -6.58
N ASP A 17 -20.53 5.97 -7.64
CA ASP A 17 -20.90 5.35 -8.91
C ASP A 17 -20.79 3.83 -8.81
N VAL A 18 -21.94 3.16 -8.74
CA VAL A 18 -22.07 1.71 -8.64
C VAL A 18 -21.77 0.96 -9.93
N SER A 19 -21.55 1.66 -11.06
CA SER A 19 -21.26 1.04 -12.36
C SER A 19 -19.87 0.41 -12.42
N THR A 20 -18.96 0.83 -11.54
CA THR A 20 -17.57 0.36 -11.49
C THR A 20 -17.29 -0.29 -10.13
N PRO A 21 -16.78 -1.53 -10.09
CA PRO A 21 -16.42 -2.15 -8.82
C PRO A 21 -15.17 -1.48 -8.23
N TYR A 22 -15.27 -1.11 -6.96
CA TYR A 22 -14.16 -0.56 -6.17
C TYR A 22 -13.82 -1.48 -5.01
N ALA A 23 -12.54 -1.52 -4.65
CA ALA A 23 -12.07 -2.13 -3.42
C ALA A 23 -11.09 -1.18 -2.72
N LEU A 24 -11.02 -1.29 -1.39
CA LEU A 24 -9.97 -0.61 -0.65
C LEU A 24 -8.63 -1.24 -1.02
N ALA A 25 -7.62 -0.42 -1.24
CA ALA A 25 -6.26 -0.86 -1.51
C ALA A 25 -5.27 -0.22 -0.53
N LEU A 26 -4.27 -0.99 -0.14
CA LEU A 26 -3.03 -0.52 0.46
C LEU A 26 -1.98 -0.41 -0.64
N GLU A 27 -1.46 0.79 -0.86
CA GLU A 27 -0.39 1.08 -1.81
C GLU A 27 0.86 1.53 -1.03
N VAL A 28 2.00 0.93 -1.30
CA VAL A 28 3.29 1.30 -0.72
C VAL A 28 4.25 1.64 -1.85
N ASP A 29 4.67 2.90 -1.95
CA ASP A 29 5.68 3.38 -2.89
C ASP A 29 6.97 3.74 -2.13
N PRO A 30 8.00 2.88 -2.16
CA PRO A 30 9.29 3.14 -1.54
C PRO A 30 10.06 4.33 -2.10
N ARG A 31 9.83 4.71 -3.37
CA ARG A 31 10.54 5.82 -4.01
C ARG A 31 10.04 7.16 -3.49
N ALA A 32 8.73 7.26 -3.33
CA ALA A 32 8.07 8.42 -2.75
C ALA A 32 8.01 8.37 -1.22
N ARG A 33 8.34 7.22 -0.61
CA ARG A 33 8.12 6.92 0.81
C ARG A 33 6.69 7.20 1.24
N THR A 34 5.73 6.68 0.47
CA THR A 34 4.31 6.84 0.77
C THR A 34 3.65 5.49 1.04
N ALA A 35 2.79 5.45 2.05
CA ALA A 35 1.85 4.36 2.28
C ALA A 35 0.44 4.94 2.23
N ARG A 36 -0.40 4.43 1.33
CA ARG A 36 -1.72 4.98 1.05
C ARG A 36 -2.80 3.91 1.22
N LEU A 37 -3.86 4.27 1.94
CA LEU A 37 -5.09 3.51 2.01
C LEU A 37 -6.19 4.27 1.27
N ALA A 38 -6.68 3.68 0.19
CA ALA A 38 -7.62 4.36 -0.69
C ALA A 38 -8.48 3.40 -1.53
N PRO A 39 -9.73 3.77 -1.85
CA PRO A 39 -10.53 3.06 -2.85
C PRO A 39 -9.84 3.09 -4.21
N ARG A 40 -9.83 1.94 -4.89
CA ARG A 40 -9.29 1.78 -6.24
C ARG A 40 -10.28 0.98 -7.09
N VAL A 41 -10.36 1.35 -8.36
CA VAL A 41 -11.11 0.59 -9.36
C VAL A 41 -10.50 -0.79 -9.47
N VAL A 42 -11.32 -1.83 -9.34
CA VAL A 42 -10.92 -3.21 -9.57
C VAL A 42 -11.33 -3.57 -10.99
N GLY A 43 -10.36 -3.74 -11.89
CA GLY A 43 -10.66 -4.35 -13.18
C GLY A 43 -11.12 -5.80 -12.99
N ALA A 44 -11.94 -6.34 -13.92
CA ALA A 44 -12.52 -7.68 -13.83
C ALA A 44 -11.50 -8.83 -13.57
N ASP A 45 -10.21 -8.60 -13.85
CA ASP A 45 -9.13 -9.58 -13.75
C ASP A 45 -8.03 -9.24 -12.71
N SER A 46 -8.29 -8.32 -11.77
CA SER A 46 -7.23 -7.69 -10.95
C SER A 46 -7.47 -7.79 -9.44
N LEU A 47 -7.34 -8.98 -8.85
CA LEU A 47 -7.30 -9.11 -7.39
C LEU A 47 -5.89 -8.87 -6.79
N GLU A 48 -4.85 -8.82 -7.61
CA GLU A 48 -3.50 -8.45 -7.16
C GLU A 48 -2.71 -7.86 -8.33
N VAL A 49 -2.53 -6.53 -8.36
CA VAL A 49 -1.68 -5.87 -9.34
C VAL A 49 -0.44 -5.35 -8.63
N ARG A 50 0.58 -6.21 -8.59
CA ARG A 50 1.96 -5.84 -8.28
C ARG A 50 2.57 -5.18 -9.52
N SER A 51 2.06 -4.02 -9.89
CA SER A 51 2.56 -3.27 -11.06
C SER A 51 3.79 -2.47 -10.66
N GLY A 52 4.97 -3.04 -10.91
CA GLY A 52 6.23 -2.30 -10.91
C GLY A 52 6.65 -1.74 -9.56
N ALA A 53 6.91 -0.44 -9.49
CA ALA A 53 7.59 0.22 -8.39
C ALA A 53 6.71 0.49 -7.14
N VAL A 54 5.45 0.09 -7.18
CA VAL A 54 4.48 0.24 -6.08
C VAL A 54 3.95 -1.14 -5.70
N SER A 55 4.04 -1.48 -4.41
CA SER A 55 3.35 -2.65 -3.88
C SER A 55 1.89 -2.28 -3.64
N ARG A 56 0.95 -3.04 -4.22
CA ARG A 56 -0.49 -2.81 -4.04
C ARG A 56 -1.19 -4.10 -3.63
N SER A 57 -1.90 -4.04 -2.51
CA SER A 57 -2.72 -5.12 -1.98
C SER A 57 -4.16 -4.66 -1.84
N PHE A 58 -5.11 -5.47 -2.26
CA PHE A 58 -6.55 -5.16 -2.17
C PHE A 58 -7.17 -5.87 -0.96
N PHE A 59 -8.13 -5.20 -0.32
CA PHE A 59 -8.94 -5.78 0.75
C PHE A 59 -10.32 -6.16 0.21
N THR A 60 -10.90 -7.21 0.77
CA THR A 60 -12.26 -7.68 0.41
C THR A 60 -13.37 -6.90 1.11
N CYS A 61 -13.03 -5.98 2.01
CA CYS A 61 -14.00 -5.15 2.72
C CYS A 61 -14.51 -3.98 1.87
N GLY A 62 -15.76 -3.58 2.12
CA GLY A 62 -16.33 -2.35 1.57
C GLY A 62 -15.81 -1.10 2.31
N PRO A 63 -16.58 0.00 2.34
CA PRO A 63 -16.24 1.18 3.13
C PRO A 63 -15.85 0.83 4.56
N ALA A 64 -14.69 1.31 4.98
CA ALA A 64 -14.09 1.00 6.26
C ALA A 64 -13.49 2.24 6.93
N ASN A 65 -13.50 2.26 8.25
CA ASN A 65 -12.83 3.26 9.07
C ASN A 65 -11.31 3.08 8.93
N LEU A 66 -10.65 3.99 8.21
CA LEU A 66 -9.23 3.90 7.91
C LEU A 66 -8.33 4.42 9.04
N ARG A 67 -8.90 5.15 10.00
CA ARG A 67 -8.14 5.84 11.05
C ARG A 67 -7.32 4.88 11.93
N PRO A 68 -7.83 3.74 12.43
CA PRO A 68 -7.03 2.82 13.23
C PRO A 68 -5.81 2.29 12.47
N ALA A 69 -6.01 1.92 11.19
CA ALA A 69 -4.93 1.47 10.33
C ALA A 69 -3.89 2.58 10.06
N GLY A 70 -4.34 3.82 9.80
CA GLY A 70 -3.45 4.96 9.60
C GLY A 70 -2.61 5.30 10.84
N LEU A 71 -3.21 5.27 12.04
CA LEU A 71 -2.50 5.49 13.30
C LEU A 71 -1.45 4.40 13.56
N TRP A 72 -1.77 3.13 13.25
CA TRP A 72 -0.81 2.05 13.39
C TRP A 72 0.34 2.16 12.38
N LEU A 73 0.05 2.51 11.12
CA LEU A 73 1.09 2.74 10.10
C LEU A 73 2.05 3.88 10.49
N ASP A 74 1.56 4.92 11.17
CA ASP A 74 2.40 6.02 11.68
C ASP A 74 3.13 5.70 12.99
N SER A 75 2.86 4.54 13.61
CA SER A 75 3.55 4.09 14.82
C SER A 75 4.99 3.67 14.54
N ALA A 76 5.79 3.52 15.61
CA ALA A 76 7.18 3.06 15.48
C ALA A 76 7.29 1.67 14.82
N GLU A 77 6.36 0.77 15.14
CA GLU A 77 6.29 -0.58 14.56
C GLU A 77 5.96 -0.52 13.06
N GLY A 78 4.89 0.20 12.70
CA GLY A 78 4.48 0.36 11.30
C GLY A 78 5.56 1.02 10.45
N ARG A 79 6.23 2.04 11.00
CA ARG A 79 7.34 2.74 10.33
C ARG A 79 8.57 1.86 10.14
N ALA A 80 8.91 1.01 11.11
CA ALA A 80 10.02 0.06 10.98
C ALA A 80 9.78 -0.93 9.82
N LEU A 81 8.57 -1.48 9.70
CA LEU A 81 8.21 -2.37 8.60
C LEU A 81 8.24 -1.65 7.24
N LEU A 82 7.77 -0.41 7.18
CA LEU A 82 7.86 0.41 5.97
C LEU A 82 9.32 0.69 5.59
N ASP A 83 10.19 0.98 6.57
CA ASP A 83 11.62 1.15 6.32
C ASP A 83 12.28 -0.14 5.80
N GLU A 84 11.86 -1.31 6.27
CA GLU A 84 12.32 -2.61 5.77
C GLU A 84 11.89 -2.86 4.33
N VAL A 85 10.62 -2.57 4.00
CA VAL A 85 10.12 -2.52 2.61
C VAL A 85 11.01 -1.60 1.76
N GLY A 86 11.29 -0.39 2.25
CA GLY A 86 12.12 0.59 1.56
C GLY A 86 13.56 0.12 1.34
N ALA A 87 14.14 -0.56 2.34
CA ALA A 87 15.50 -1.08 2.30
C ALA A 87 15.66 -2.24 1.31
N GLY A 88 14.61 -3.05 1.12
CA GLY A 88 14.61 -4.19 0.20
C GLY A 88 14.17 -3.89 -1.23
N PHE A 89 13.69 -2.67 -1.51
CA PHE A 89 13.28 -2.23 -2.84
C PHE A 89 14.46 -1.77 -3.71
N ARG A 90 14.54 -2.24 -4.96
CA ARG A 90 15.45 -1.71 -5.98
C ARG A 90 14.69 -1.43 -7.27
N CYS A 91 15.02 -0.31 -7.91
CA CYS A 91 14.49 0.07 -9.22
C CYS A 91 15.64 0.60 -10.06
N GLU A 92 15.93 -0.10 -11.15
CA GLU A 92 16.95 0.28 -12.13
C GLU A 92 16.27 0.56 -13.46
N VAL A 93 16.74 1.58 -14.19
CA VAL A 93 16.25 1.87 -15.54
C VAL A 93 17.25 1.27 -16.52
N LEU A 94 16.79 0.33 -17.35
CA LEU A 94 17.62 -0.27 -18.38
C LEU A 94 17.92 0.74 -19.50
N TRP A 95 18.91 0.42 -20.33
CA TRP A 95 19.22 1.21 -21.53
C TRP A 95 18.04 1.32 -22.51
N SER A 96 17.07 0.38 -22.46
CA SER A 96 15.82 0.43 -23.23
C SER A 96 14.82 1.47 -22.70
N GLY A 97 15.05 2.01 -21.50
CA GLY A 97 14.11 2.85 -20.76
C GLY A 97 13.15 2.09 -19.86
N ASP A 98 13.18 0.75 -19.88
CA ASP A 98 12.29 -0.06 -19.05
C ASP A 98 12.75 -0.11 -17.59
N PRO A 99 11.85 0.13 -16.61
CA PRO A 99 12.19 -0.04 -15.20
C PRO A 99 12.21 -1.54 -14.86
N VAL A 100 13.35 -2.00 -14.34
CA VAL A 100 13.47 -3.29 -13.67
C VAL A 100 13.32 -3.07 -12.18
N VAL A 101 12.31 -3.70 -11.60
CA VAL A 101 12.00 -3.62 -10.17
C VAL A 101 12.29 -4.96 -9.52
N SER A 102 12.99 -4.93 -8.40
CA SER A 102 13.20 -6.10 -7.55
C SER A 102 12.94 -5.77 -6.08
N TRP A 103 12.52 -6.80 -5.36
CA TRP A 103 12.15 -6.76 -3.96
C TRP A 103 12.84 -7.91 -3.25
N SER A 104 13.52 -7.63 -2.15
CA SER A 104 14.08 -8.68 -1.29
C SER A 104 12.98 -9.48 -0.60
N GLU A 105 13.31 -10.70 -0.15
CA GLU A 105 12.41 -11.54 0.66
C GLU A 105 11.94 -10.82 1.93
N ALA A 106 12.86 -10.17 2.65
CA ALA A 106 12.54 -9.35 3.83
C ALA A 106 11.51 -8.24 3.53
N ALA A 107 11.63 -7.55 2.38
CA ALA A 107 10.64 -6.55 1.99
C ALA A 107 9.27 -7.17 1.66
N TRP A 108 9.24 -8.40 1.12
CA TRP A 108 7.99 -9.12 0.92
C TRP A 108 7.32 -9.51 2.25
N GLU A 109 8.08 -10.04 3.19
CA GLU A 109 7.59 -10.43 4.52
C GLU A 109 7.09 -9.21 5.31
N ALA A 110 7.83 -8.11 5.27
CA ALA A 110 7.41 -6.85 5.87
C ALA A 110 6.12 -6.32 5.24
N GLY A 111 6.03 -6.31 3.90
CA GLY A 111 4.82 -5.90 3.18
C GLY A 111 3.60 -6.77 3.51
N HIS A 112 3.80 -8.08 3.65
CA HIS A 112 2.76 -9.02 4.06
C HIS A 112 2.28 -8.74 5.48
N THR A 113 3.21 -8.53 6.42
CA THR A 113 2.90 -8.21 7.82
C THR A 113 2.10 -6.91 7.93
N ILE A 114 2.47 -5.88 7.16
CA ILE A 114 1.72 -4.63 7.07
C ILE A 114 0.29 -4.91 6.58
N TYR A 115 0.15 -5.68 5.50
CA TYR A 115 -1.16 -6.03 4.96
C TYR A 115 -2.05 -6.74 5.99
N GLU A 116 -1.55 -7.79 6.64
CA GLU A 116 -2.31 -8.55 7.64
C GLU A 116 -2.72 -7.68 8.82
N ARG A 117 -1.81 -6.82 9.28
CA ARG A 117 -2.10 -5.94 10.42
C ARG A 117 -3.11 -4.88 10.06
N VAL A 118 -2.98 -4.25 8.90
CA VAL A 118 -3.99 -3.30 8.38
C VAL A 118 -5.33 -4.01 8.25
N ALA A 119 -5.39 -5.19 7.62
CA ALA A 119 -6.62 -5.95 7.47
C ALA A 119 -7.32 -6.22 8.82
N SER A 120 -6.56 -6.51 9.88
CA SER A 120 -7.10 -6.73 11.23
C SER A 120 -7.64 -5.47 11.92
N LEU A 121 -7.27 -4.29 11.44
CA LEU A 121 -7.64 -2.98 12.01
C LEU A 121 -8.75 -2.28 11.21
N LEU A 122 -9.11 -2.80 10.04
CA LEU A 122 -10.18 -2.25 9.22
C LEU A 122 -11.53 -2.62 9.83
N GLU A 123 -12.26 -1.60 10.26
CA GLU A 123 -13.63 -1.74 10.77
C GLU A 123 -14.61 -1.32 9.66
N PRO A 124 -15.59 -2.17 9.28
CA PRO A 124 -16.61 -1.78 8.32
C PRO A 124 -17.40 -0.56 8.80
N ILE A 125 -17.63 0.40 7.89
CA ILE A 125 -18.59 1.49 8.13
C ILE A 125 -19.97 0.93 7.77
N GLY A 126 -20.83 0.79 8.78
CA GLY A 126 -22.21 0.32 8.64
C GLY A 126 -23.15 1.34 7.98
#